data_AF-A0A6C0BZB8-F1
#
_entry.id   AF-A0A6C0BZB8-F1
#
_cell.length_a   1.000
_cell.length_b   1.000
_cell.length_c   1.000
_cell.angle_alpha   90.00
_cell.angle_beta   90.00
_cell.angle_gamma   90.00
#
_symmetry.space_group_name_H-M   'P 1'
#
loop_
_entity.id
_entity.type
_entity.pdbx_description
1 polymer ?
#
loop_
_entity_poly.entity_id
_entity_poly.type
_entity_poly.pdbx_seq_one_letter_code
_entity_poly.pdbx_strand_id
1 'polypeptide(L)'
;MIIADACKILNLTSPFSLRELKKAYYNEALKNHPDKNPGNPDSKERFQNILESYEFLSSYVDNNEDNATKQDISYEGILRNFIYYAGGDKSAKIESILHMITQKCSTFSKNILNSLDKKTLLTIYDYMTKYSDVIDINPEILKMLKDLVHDKINKDTVYILNPTIYDLFGENVYKLEASKTYYVPLWHEEIEFEAEEENCSIIVKCVPELPDHIYVDHHNNININISVCLSGLLLRDSISVDAGDKVFHIPVKKLFIKPIQSYVYRQAGIPRINSGDIYNCEDIGDVVIHIALT
;
A
#
# COMPACT_ATOMS: atom_id res chain seq x y z
N MET A 1 -26.75 26.62 -25.17
CA MET A 1 -25.60 25.74 -24.89
C MET A 1 -25.94 24.33 -25.35
N ILE A 2 -25.00 23.59 -25.92
CA ILE A 2 -25.18 22.16 -26.28
C ILE A 2 -24.33 21.28 -25.35
N ILE A 3 -24.71 20.00 -25.18
CA ILE A 3 -24.05 19.07 -24.24
C ILE A 3 -22.53 19.02 -24.46
N ALA A 4 -22.09 18.95 -25.72
CA ALA A 4 -20.66 18.88 -26.05
C ALA A 4 -19.86 20.11 -25.58
N ASP A 5 -20.46 21.30 -25.59
CA ASP A 5 -19.79 22.53 -25.17
C ASP A 5 -19.74 22.63 -23.64
N ALA A 6 -20.83 22.27 -22.96
CA ALA A 6 -20.86 22.19 -21.49
C ALA A 6 -19.85 21.17 -20.95
N CYS A 7 -19.72 20.01 -21.62
CA CYS A 7 -18.71 19.01 -21.28
C CYS A 7 -17.29 19.55 -21.42
N LYS A 8 -16.99 20.31 -22.48
CA LYS A 8 -15.67 20.93 -22.66
C LYS A 8 -15.35 21.93 -21.55
N ILE A 9 -16.33 22.75 -21.14
CA ILE A 9 -16.15 23.73 -20.07
C ILE A 9 -15.82 23.05 -18.74
N LEU A 10 -16.44 21.90 -18.45
CA LEU A 10 -16.15 21.11 -17.24
C LEU A 10 -14.97 20.14 -17.39
N ASN A 11 -14.31 20.11 -18.55
CA ASN A 11 -13.28 19.14 -18.89
C ASN A 11 -13.75 17.67 -18.66
N LEU A 12 -14.96 17.37 -19.13
CA LEU A 12 -15.67 16.10 -18.96
C LEU A 12 -15.87 15.42 -20.32
N THR A 13 -15.74 14.10 -20.37
CA THR A 13 -15.95 13.29 -21.59
C THR A 13 -17.27 12.52 -21.49
N SER A 14 -18.05 12.48 -22.56
CA SER A 14 -19.28 11.67 -22.65
C SER A 14 -19.00 10.25 -23.14
N PRO A 15 -19.65 9.19 -22.60
CA PRO A 15 -20.66 9.23 -21.54
C PRO A 15 -20.06 9.42 -20.14
N PHE A 16 -20.82 10.02 -19.23
CA PHE A 16 -20.42 10.26 -17.84
C PHE A 16 -21.56 9.95 -16.87
N SER A 17 -21.20 9.61 -15.64
CA SER A 17 -22.09 9.44 -14.49
C SER A 17 -22.33 10.76 -13.75
N LEU A 18 -23.38 10.81 -12.93
CA LEU A 18 -23.65 11.96 -12.04
C LEU A 18 -22.45 12.28 -11.12
N ARG A 19 -21.77 11.24 -10.65
CA ARG A 19 -20.57 11.38 -9.80
C ARG A 19 -19.43 12.05 -10.55
N GLU A 20 -19.19 11.65 -11.80
CA GLU A 20 -18.16 12.26 -12.65
C GLU A 20 -18.49 13.71 -12.99
N LEU A 21 -19.76 14.01 -13.29
CA LEU A 21 -20.23 15.37 -13.52
C LEU A 21 -19.99 16.27 -12.28
N LYS A 22 -20.39 15.81 -11.09
CA LYS A 22 -20.19 16.54 -9.84
C LYS A 22 -18.70 16.76 -9.55
N LYS A 23 -17.88 15.72 -9.69
CA LYS A 23 -16.42 15.81 -9.50
C LYS A 23 -15.78 16.82 -10.47
N ALA A 24 -16.17 16.80 -11.73
CA ALA A 24 -15.67 17.72 -12.76
C ALA A 24 -16.06 19.17 -12.45
N TYR A 25 -17.33 19.41 -12.09
CA TYR A 25 -17.80 20.72 -11.66
C TYR A 25 -17.02 21.27 -10.47
N TYR A 26 -16.93 20.53 -9.37
CA TYR A 26 -16.25 21.04 -8.18
C TYR A 26 -14.75 21.27 -8.43
N ASN A 27 -14.11 20.47 -9.28
CA ASN A 27 -12.71 20.69 -9.69
C ASN A 27 -12.53 22.02 -10.42
N GLU A 28 -13.30 22.25 -11.48
CA GLU A 28 -13.19 23.48 -12.28
C GLU A 28 -13.65 24.71 -11.51
N ALA A 29 -14.67 24.56 -10.66
CA ALA A 29 -15.16 25.61 -9.77
C ALA A 29 -14.07 26.06 -8.77
N LEU A 30 -13.32 25.13 -8.15
CA LEU A 30 -12.22 25.47 -7.26
C LEU A 30 -11.08 26.21 -7.98
N LYS A 31 -10.73 25.80 -9.20
CA LYS A 31 -9.67 26.45 -10.00
C LYS A 31 -10.01 27.91 -10.31
N ASN A 32 -11.27 28.19 -10.63
CA ASN A 32 -11.73 29.50 -11.10
C ASN A 32 -12.45 30.32 -10.01
N HIS A 33 -12.49 29.84 -8.75
CA HIS A 33 -13.23 30.50 -7.68
C HIS A 33 -12.72 31.94 -7.44
N PRO A 34 -13.61 32.92 -7.21
CA PRO A 34 -13.23 34.31 -6.95
C PRO A 34 -12.27 34.49 -5.76
N ASP A 35 -12.44 33.72 -4.68
CA ASP A 35 -11.55 33.78 -3.50
C ASP A 35 -10.10 33.39 -3.81
N LYS A 36 -9.88 32.51 -4.81
CA LYS A 36 -8.55 32.11 -5.29
C LYS A 36 -7.99 33.11 -6.31
N ASN A 37 -8.86 33.77 -7.06
CA ASN A 37 -8.49 34.68 -8.14
C ASN A 37 -9.04 36.10 -7.90
N PRO A 38 -8.68 36.75 -6.77
CA PRO A 38 -9.24 38.04 -6.43
C PRO A 38 -8.89 39.09 -7.50
N GLY A 39 -9.92 39.76 -8.02
CA GLY A 39 -9.75 40.82 -9.02
C GLY A 39 -9.47 40.34 -10.45
N ASN A 40 -9.53 39.03 -10.74
CA ASN A 40 -9.41 38.52 -12.10
C ASN A 40 -10.82 38.41 -12.76
N PRO A 41 -11.19 39.31 -13.69
CA PRO A 41 -12.49 39.27 -14.35
C PRO A 41 -12.69 37.99 -15.20
N ASP A 42 -11.62 37.45 -15.79
CA ASP A 42 -11.68 36.25 -16.62
C ASP A 42 -12.02 35.00 -15.78
N SER A 43 -11.50 34.92 -14.55
CA SER A 43 -11.82 33.82 -13.62
C SER A 43 -13.29 33.87 -13.17
N LYS A 44 -13.83 35.08 -12.97
CA LYS A 44 -15.24 35.27 -12.61
C LYS A 44 -16.17 34.84 -13.74
N GLU A 45 -15.86 35.23 -14.98
CA GLU A 45 -16.61 34.82 -16.16
C GLU A 45 -16.53 33.29 -16.36
N ARG A 46 -15.34 32.70 -16.20
CA ARG A 46 -15.17 31.24 -16.26
C ARG A 46 -15.94 30.52 -15.18
N PHE A 47 -15.92 31.00 -13.94
CA PHE A 47 -16.68 30.40 -12.84
C PHE A 47 -18.19 30.42 -13.12
N GLN A 48 -18.70 31.50 -13.69
CA GLN A 48 -20.10 31.60 -14.13
C GLN A 48 -20.40 30.57 -15.23
N ASN A 49 -19.55 30.46 -16.25
CA ASN A 49 -19.70 29.47 -17.32
C ASN A 49 -19.66 28.01 -16.80
N ILE A 50 -18.84 27.74 -15.78
CA ILE A 50 -18.75 26.43 -15.11
C ILE A 50 -20.06 26.11 -14.38
N LEU A 51 -20.63 27.07 -13.65
CA LEU A 51 -21.90 26.91 -12.96
C LEU A 51 -23.03 26.62 -13.94
N GLU A 52 -23.15 27.43 -15.00
CA GLU A 52 -24.17 27.25 -16.04
C GLU A 52 -24.03 25.90 -16.76
N SER A 53 -22.80 25.47 -17.03
CA SER A 53 -22.50 24.16 -17.63
C SER A 53 -22.94 23.00 -16.75
N TYR A 54 -22.69 23.10 -15.44
CA TYR A 54 -23.13 22.08 -14.49
C TYR A 54 -24.66 22.03 -14.36
N GLU A 55 -25.33 23.17 -14.20
CA GLU A 55 -26.79 23.24 -14.10
C GLU A 55 -27.47 22.65 -15.34
N PHE A 56 -26.97 23.01 -16.52
CA PHE A 56 -27.44 22.46 -17.78
C PHE A 56 -27.27 20.94 -17.82
N LEU A 57 -26.06 20.41 -17.61
CA LEU A 57 -25.81 18.97 -17.68
C LEU A 57 -26.54 18.18 -16.59
N SER A 58 -26.69 18.75 -15.39
CA SER A 58 -27.41 18.13 -14.28
C SER A 58 -28.91 17.98 -14.56
N SER A 59 -29.47 18.81 -15.45
CA SER A 59 -30.86 18.65 -15.92
C SER A 59 -31.05 17.48 -16.89
N TYR A 60 -29.98 17.04 -17.55
CA TYR A 60 -29.99 15.90 -18.50
C TYR A 60 -29.64 14.56 -17.86
N VAL A 61 -29.06 14.56 -16.66
CA VAL A 61 -28.76 13.34 -15.89
C VAL A 61 -29.95 13.10 -14.96
N ASP A 62 -30.64 11.98 -15.14
CA ASP A 62 -31.94 11.68 -14.50
C ASP A 62 -31.85 11.77 -12.96
N ASN A 63 -32.65 12.66 -12.37
CA ASN A 63 -32.60 13.07 -10.97
C ASN A 63 -33.54 12.20 -10.10
N ASN A 64 -33.04 11.07 -9.59
CA ASN A 64 -33.70 10.36 -8.47
C ASN A 64 -32.92 10.43 -7.15
N GLU A 65 -31.76 11.10 -7.12
CA GLU A 65 -31.02 11.36 -5.88
C GLU A 65 -30.74 12.87 -5.72
N ASP A 66 -31.38 13.45 -4.71
CA ASP A 66 -31.14 14.77 -4.11
C ASP A 66 -31.50 16.02 -4.93
N ASN A 67 -32.80 16.24 -5.09
CA ASN A 67 -33.35 17.60 -5.15
C ASN A 67 -33.33 18.23 -3.75
N ALA A 68 -32.75 19.42 -3.63
CA ALA A 68 -32.68 20.28 -2.44
C ALA A 68 -31.43 20.11 -1.55
N THR A 69 -30.33 20.70 -1.99
CA THR A 69 -29.52 21.50 -1.07
C THR A 69 -29.13 22.76 -1.81
N LYS A 70 -29.37 23.94 -1.23
CA LYS A 70 -28.82 25.20 -1.75
C LYS A 70 -27.34 24.95 -2.03
N GLN A 71 -26.93 25.03 -3.29
CA GLN A 71 -25.54 24.82 -3.65
C GLN A 71 -24.72 25.87 -2.91
N ASP A 72 -23.97 25.42 -1.92
CA ASP A 72 -23.04 26.26 -1.20
C ASP A 72 -21.91 26.60 -2.17
N ILE A 73 -22.06 27.76 -2.81
CA ILE A 73 -21.10 28.33 -3.75
C ILE A 73 -19.89 28.94 -3.04
N SER A 74 -19.85 28.90 -1.71
CA SER A 74 -18.65 29.30 -0.99
C SER A 74 -17.48 28.37 -1.34
N TYR A 75 -16.27 28.91 -1.26
CA TYR A 75 -15.06 28.12 -1.49
C TYR A 75 -15.01 26.88 -0.57
N GLU A 76 -15.41 27.04 0.69
CA GLU A 76 -15.48 25.95 1.69
C GLU A 76 -16.52 24.89 1.29
N GLY A 77 -17.72 25.29 0.87
CA GLY A 77 -18.76 24.38 0.41
C GLY A 77 -18.37 23.60 -0.85
N ILE A 78 -17.75 24.27 -1.82
CA ILE A 78 -17.26 23.64 -3.06
C ILE A 78 -16.12 22.67 -2.75
N LEU A 79 -15.18 23.05 -1.89
CA LEU A 79 -14.06 22.22 -1.48
C LEU A 79 -14.52 20.96 -0.74
N ARG A 80 -15.46 21.13 0.20
CA ARG A 80 -16.05 20.02 0.97
C ARG A 80 -16.73 18.99 0.07
N ASN A 81 -17.55 19.47 -0.86
CA ASN A 81 -18.21 18.60 -1.81
C ASN A 81 -17.21 17.95 -2.78
N PHE A 82 -16.17 18.66 -3.21
CA PHE A 82 -15.11 18.10 -4.04
C PHE A 82 -14.45 16.89 -3.39
N ILE A 83 -14.02 17.00 -2.12
CA ILE A 83 -13.38 15.91 -1.39
C ILE A 83 -14.30 14.69 -1.29
N TYR A 84 -15.58 14.91 -0.98
CA TYR A 84 -16.58 13.84 -0.92
C TYR A 84 -16.70 13.09 -2.26
N TYR A 85 -16.90 13.80 -3.37
CA TYR A 85 -17.07 13.16 -4.68
C TYR A 85 -15.76 12.59 -5.25
N ALA A 86 -14.60 13.12 -4.84
CA ALA A 86 -13.27 12.62 -5.18
C ALA A 86 -12.91 11.29 -4.48
N GLY A 87 -13.72 10.85 -3.52
CA GLY A 87 -13.55 9.57 -2.82
C GLY A 87 -13.24 9.70 -1.32
N GLY A 88 -13.34 10.90 -0.75
CA GLY A 88 -13.24 11.11 0.69
C GLY A 88 -14.46 10.60 1.46
N ASP A 89 -14.23 10.09 2.66
CA ASP A 89 -15.27 9.62 3.58
C ASP A 89 -15.98 10.80 4.28
N LYS A 90 -17.24 10.63 4.72
CA LYS A 90 -17.97 11.59 5.58
C LYS A 90 -17.48 11.53 7.03
N SER A 91 -16.17 11.44 7.25
CA SER A 91 -15.63 11.39 8.60
C SER A 91 -15.53 12.81 9.19
N ALA A 92 -15.85 12.96 10.48
CA ALA A 92 -15.68 14.22 11.21
C ALA A 92 -14.22 14.74 11.17
N LYS A 93 -13.26 13.84 10.92
CA LYS A 93 -11.85 14.16 10.71
C LYS A 93 -11.63 14.98 9.43
N ILE A 94 -12.30 14.64 8.33
CA ILE A 94 -12.20 15.37 7.04
C ILE A 94 -12.84 16.76 7.16
N GLU A 95 -13.98 16.88 7.82
CA GLU A 95 -14.61 18.19 8.08
C GLU A 95 -13.72 19.11 8.93
N SER A 96 -13.04 18.55 9.92
CA SER A 96 -12.06 19.32 10.73
C SER A 96 -10.89 19.80 9.87
N ILE A 97 -10.42 18.99 8.92
CA ILE A 97 -9.31 19.35 8.02
C ILE A 97 -9.73 20.37 6.97
N LEU A 98 -10.94 20.25 6.42
CA LEU A 98 -11.53 21.23 5.51
C LEU A 98 -11.59 22.60 6.15
N HIS A 99 -12.08 22.68 7.39
CA HIS A 99 -12.12 23.93 8.16
C HIS A 99 -10.71 24.49 8.43
N MET A 100 -9.71 23.61 8.61
CA MET A 100 -8.30 24.00 8.77
C MET A 100 -7.67 24.55 7.48
N ILE A 101 -8.09 24.08 6.29
CA ILE A 101 -7.60 24.58 4.99
C ILE A 101 -8.26 25.91 4.63
N THR A 102 -9.56 26.06 4.89
CA THR A 102 -10.36 27.22 4.44
C THR A 102 -10.11 28.48 5.26
N GLN A 103 -9.78 28.37 6.55
CA GLN A 103 -9.57 29.53 7.41
C GLN A 103 -8.26 30.32 7.18
N LYS A 104 -7.38 29.92 6.24
CA LYS A 104 -6.05 30.55 6.04
C LYS A 104 -5.28 30.74 7.37
N CYS A 105 -5.52 29.86 8.34
CA CYS A 105 -5.32 30.22 9.75
C CYS A 105 -3.88 29.96 10.22
N SER A 106 -3.30 31.00 10.81
CA SER A 106 -1.98 31.07 11.48
C SER A 106 -1.86 30.24 12.77
N THR A 107 -2.84 29.40 13.08
CA THR A 107 -2.92 28.59 14.30
C THR A 107 -3.19 27.14 13.97
N PHE A 108 -2.26 26.57 13.22
CA PHE A 108 -2.11 25.13 13.11
C PHE A 108 -1.69 24.57 14.46
N SER A 109 -2.62 23.94 15.19
CA SER A 109 -2.21 23.21 16.39
C SER A 109 -1.59 21.89 15.95
N LYS A 110 -0.25 21.77 16.07
CA LYS A 110 0.49 20.51 15.86
C LYS A 110 -0.17 19.33 16.59
N ASN A 111 -0.88 19.61 17.69
CA ASN A 111 -1.63 18.65 18.49
C ASN A 111 -2.71 17.89 17.71
N ILE A 112 -3.50 18.55 16.85
CA ILE A 112 -4.56 17.88 16.07
C ILE A 112 -3.95 16.93 15.05
N LEU A 113 -2.89 17.34 14.35
CA LEU A 113 -2.24 16.44 13.40
C LEU A 113 -1.44 15.33 14.04
N ASN A 114 -0.85 15.59 15.21
CA ASN A 114 -0.23 14.55 16.01
C ASN A 114 -1.25 13.46 16.38
N SER A 115 -2.52 13.83 16.61
CA SER A 115 -3.60 12.89 16.90
C SER A 115 -4.15 12.12 15.68
N LEU A 116 -3.75 12.47 14.45
CA LEU A 116 -4.21 11.76 13.24
C LEU A 116 -3.47 10.44 13.06
N ASP A 117 -4.19 9.41 12.62
CA ASP A 117 -3.57 8.11 12.38
C ASP A 117 -2.70 8.07 11.09
N LYS A 118 -1.69 7.19 11.02
CA LYS A 118 -0.72 7.09 9.89
C LYS A 118 -1.45 6.92 8.55
N LYS A 119 -2.44 6.04 8.51
CA LYS A 119 -3.26 5.77 7.32
C LYS A 119 -4.04 7.01 6.88
N THR A 120 -4.71 7.67 7.81
CA THR A 120 -5.42 8.93 7.55
C THR A 120 -4.46 10.04 7.11
N LEU A 121 -3.30 10.17 7.75
CA LEU A 121 -2.29 11.17 7.40
C LEU A 121 -1.72 10.97 5.99
N LEU A 122 -1.42 9.73 5.61
CA LEU A 122 -0.98 9.38 4.24
C LEU A 122 -2.08 9.67 3.22
N THR A 123 -3.32 9.33 3.54
CA THR A 123 -4.49 9.61 2.68
C THR A 123 -4.66 11.11 2.47
N ILE A 124 -4.54 11.90 3.53
CA ILE A 124 -4.63 13.36 3.48
C ILE A 124 -3.47 13.94 2.66
N TYR A 125 -2.24 13.48 2.91
CA TYR A 125 -1.08 13.93 2.17
C TYR A 125 -1.18 13.62 0.67
N ASP A 126 -1.64 12.42 0.30
CA ASP A 126 -1.90 12.04 -1.09
C ASP A 126 -2.97 12.93 -1.72
N TYR A 127 -4.08 13.19 -1.03
CA TYR A 127 -5.11 14.11 -1.52
C TYR A 127 -4.59 15.54 -1.67
N MET A 128 -3.83 16.04 -0.70
CA MET A 128 -3.28 17.40 -0.75
C MET A 128 -2.24 17.58 -1.85
N THR A 129 -1.39 16.59 -2.08
CA THR A 129 -0.41 16.61 -3.16
C THR A 129 -1.07 16.44 -4.53
N LYS A 130 -2.05 15.54 -4.64
CA LYS A 130 -2.80 15.31 -5.89
C LYS A 130 -3.63 16.51 -6.33
N TYR A 131 -4.11 17.31 -5.38
CA TYR A 131 -4.97 18.45 -5.63
C TYR A 131 -4.31 19.80 -5.27
N SER A 132 -2.99 19.84 -5.09
CA SER A 132 -2.24 21.07 -4.77
C SER A 132 -2.40 22.17 -5.81
N ASP A 133 -2.65 21.82 -7.06
CA ASP A 133 -2.83 22.79 -8.14
C ASP A 133 -4.23 23.42 -8.09
N VAL A 134 -5.21 22.69 -7.56
CA VAL A 134 -6.63 23.06 -7.51
C VAL A 134 -6.92 23.82 -6.22
N ILE A 135 -6.40 23.34 -5.09
CA ILE A 135 -6.56 23.91 -3.76
C ILE A 135 -5.38 24.84 -3.50
N ASP A 136 -5.61 26.10 -3.10
CA ASP A 136 -4.54 27.03 -2.73
C ASP A 136 -3.99 26.67 -1.33
N ILE A 137 -3.27 25.55 -1.26
CA ILE A 137 -2.73 25.01 -0.02
C ILE A 137 -1.47 25.81 0.32
N ASN A 138 -1.44 26.40 1.51
CA ASN A 138 -0.24 27.05 2.02
C ASN A 138 0.92 26.03 2.00
N PRO A 139 2.04 26.32 1.31
CA PRO A 139 3.19 25.43 1.22
C PRO A 139 3.80 25.08 2.58
N GLU A 140 3.62 25.93 3.61
CA GLU A 140 4.01 25.61 4.98
C GLU A 140 3.21 24.42 5.55
N ILE A 141 1.90 24.33 5.27
CA ILE A 141 1.04 23.24 5.73
C ILE A 141 1.45 21.93 5.07
N LEU A 142 1.72 21.96 3.76
CA LEU A 142 2.14 20.77 3.02
C LEU A 142 3.51 20.28 3.51
N LYS A 143 4.43 21.21 3.82
CA LYS A 143 5.72 20.89 4.43
C LYS A 143 5.54 20.30 5.84
N MET A 144 4.70 20.89 6.69
CA MET A 144 4.44 20.36 8.03
C MET A 144 3.80 18.98 8.01
N LEU A 145 2.88 18.72 7.07
CA LEU A 145 2.29 17.39 6.87
C LEU A 145 3.34 16.40 6.37
N LYS A 146 4.20 16.81 5.44
CA LYS A 146 5.31 15.98 4.97
C LYS A 146 6.27 15.64 6.11
N ASP A 147 6.62 16.62 6.93
CA ASP A 147 7.48 16.45 8.10
C ASP A 147 6.80 15.53 9.12
N LEU A 148 5.49 15.66 9.36
CA LEU A 148 4.72 14.76 10.22
C LEU A 148 4.61 13.33 9.68
N VAL A 149 4.42 13.17 8.37
CA VAL A 149 4.42 11.86 7.71
C VAL A 149 5.79 11.22 7.89
N HIS A 150 6.86 12.00 7.66
CA HIS A 150 8.22 11.54 7.81
C HIS A 150 8.55 11.18 9.26
N ASP A 151 8.16 12.01 10.23
CA ASP A 151 8.34 11.75 11.66
C ASP A 151 7.58 10.50 12.11
N LYS A 152 6.37 10.26 11.59
CA LYS A 152 5.61 9.05 11.91
C LYS A 152 6.18 7.78 11.26
N ILE A 153 6.72 7.88 10.05
CA ILE A 153 7.42 6.76 9.40
C ILE A 153 8.77 6.48 10.08
N ASN A 154 9.50 7.51 10.49
CA ASN A 154 10.80 7.36 11.15
C ASN A 154 10.70 6.81 12.59
N LYS A 155 9.51 6.79 13.17
CA LYS A 155 9.23 6.14 14.45
C LYS A 155 8.97 4.64 14.30
N ASP A 156 8.78 4.13 13.08
CA ASP A 156 8.62 2.70 12.88
C ASP A 156 9.90 1.98 13.34
N THR A 157 9.74 1.01 14.22
CA THR A 157 10.87 0.27 14.78
C THR A 157 11.07 -0.98 13.95
N VAL A 158 12.26 -1.12 13.36
CA VAL A 158 12.62 -2.30 12.55
C VAL A 158 13.45 -3.27 13.37
N TYR A 159 12.97 -4.50 13.51
CA TYR A 159 13.72 -5.61 14.07
C TYR A 159 14.18 -6.54 12.94
N ILE A 160 15.45 -6.93 12.96
CA ILE A 160 15.99 -7.93 12.04
C ILE A 160 16.21 -9.20 12.85
N LEU A 161 15.53 -10.27 12.45
CA LEU A 161 15.72 -11.61 13.00
C LEU A 161 16.49 -12.45 11.99
N ASN A 162 17.45 -13.21 12.47
CA ASN A 162 18.30 -14.05 11.63
C ASN A 162 18.01 -15.53 11.92
N PRO A 163 16.88 -16.08 11.44
CA PRO A 163 16.54 -17.48 11.70
C PRO A 163 17.54 -18.40 11.00
N THR A 164 17.85 -19.51 11.66
CA THR A 164 18.65 -20.58 11.06
C THR A 164 17.78 -21.51 10.22
N ILE A 165 18.41 -22.37 9.40
CA ILE A 165 17.69 -23.42 8.68
C ILE A 165 16.89 -24.34 9.63
N TYR A 166 17.36 -24.54 10.86
CA TYR A 166 16.66 -25.31 11.90
C TYR A 166 15.38 -24.62 12.34
N ASP A 167 15.44 -23.30 12.53
CA ASP A 167 14.28 -22.50 12.92
C ASP A 167 13.19 -22.51 11.86
N LEU A 168 13.60 -22.43 10.59
CA LEU A 168 12.69 -22.45 9.46
C LEU A 168 11.99 -23.81 9.33
N PHE A 169 12.73 -24.92 9.37
CA PHE A 169 12.15 -26.26 9.30
C PHE A 169 11.36 -26.67 10.53
N GLY A 170 11.71 -26.12 11.70
CA GLY A 170 11.04 -26.36 12.97
C GLY A 170 9.75 -25.55 13.13
N GLU A 171 9.40 -24.69 12.16
CA GLU A 171 8.24 -23.81 12.23
C GLU A 171 8.27 -22.95 13.51
N ASN A 172 9.48 -22.50 13.89
CA ASN A 172 9.68 -21.80 15.14
C ASN A 172 9.05 -20.40 15.10
N VAL A 173 8.41 -20.03 16.20
CA VAL A 173 7.85 -18.69 16.42
C VAL A 173 8.69 -17.98 17.46
N TYR A 174 9.29 -16.86 17.08
CA TYR A 174 10.13 -16.06 17.96
C TYR A 174 9.30 -15.14 18.85
N LYS A 175 9.60 -15.14 20.15
CA LYS A 175 8.97 -14.23 21.12
C LYS A 175 9.77 -12.93 21.18
N LEU A 176 9.28 -11.89 20.53
CA LEU A 176 9.87 -10.55 20.55
C LEU A 176 9.30 -9.74 21.73
N GLU A 177 10.16 -9.35 22.66
CA GLU A 177 9.80 -8.47 23.79
C GLU A 177 10.17 -7.02 23.47
N ALA A 178 9.17 -6.24 23.07
CA ALA A 178 9.27 -4.79 22.85
C ALA A 178 8.42 -4.06 23.90
N SER A 179 7.57 -3.10 23.50
CA SER A 179 6.52 -2.54 24.37
C SER A 179 5.53 -3.61 24.82
N LYS A 180 5.17 -4.50 23.90
CA LYS A 180 4.38 -5.71 24.10
C LYS A 180 5.15 -6.93 23.60
N THR A 181 4.73 -8.12 24.03
CA THR A 181 5.18 -9.37 23.44
C THR A 181 4.51 -9.60 22.08
N TYR A 182 5.33 -9.75 21.04
CA TYR A 182 4.93 -10.13 19.68
C TYR A 182 5.44 -11.53 19.37
N TYR A 183 4.62 -12.36 18.75
CA TYR A 183 4.98 -13.71 18.33
C TYR A 183 5.21 -13.69 16.83
N VAL A 184 6.47 -13.85 16.41
CA VAL A 184 6.93 -13.68 15.03
C VAL A 184 7.22 -15.05 14.41
N PRO A 185 6.38 -15.53 13.50
CA PRO A 185 6.68 -16.67 12.63
C PRO A 185 7.97 -16.45 11.84
N LEU A 186 8.98 -17.31 12.04
CA LEU A 186 10.30 -17.11 11.43
C LEU A 186 10.36 -17.44 9.94
N TRP A 187 9.31 -18.05 9.38
CA TRP A 187 9.21 -18.41 7.96
C TRP A 187 8.66 -17.28 7.07
N HIS A 188 8.28 -16.14 7.64
CA HIS A 188 7.87 -14.96 6.86
C HIS A 188 9.05 -14.05 6.57
N GLU A 189 9.13 -13.50 5.36
CA GLU A 189 10.18 -12.53 4.99
C GLU A 189 10.05 -11.21 5.78
N GLU A 190 8.83 -10.68 5.88
CA GLU A 190 8.53 -9.44 6.59
C GLU A 190 7.14 -9.50 7.22
N ILE A 191 7.03 -9.08 8.48
CA ILE A 191 5.77 -8.97 9.21
C ILE A 191 5.67 -7.59 9.84
N GLU A 192 4.53 -6.93 9.65
CA GLU A 192 4.21 -5.65 10.29
C GLU A 192 3.21 -5.88 11.43
N PHE A 193 3.55 -5.39 12.62
CA PHE A 193 2.68 -5.37 13.79
C PHE A 193 2.28 -3.93 14.15
N GLU A 194 1.08 -3.77 14.67
CA GLU A 194 0.64 -2.51 15.28
C GLU A 194 1.32 -2.33 16.65
N ALA A 195 1.99 -1.19 16.85
CA ALA A 195 2.57 -0.84 18.14
C ALA A 195 1.49 -0.31 19.11
N GLU A 196 1.77 -0.36 20.42
CA GLU A 196 0.90 0.26 21.44
C GLU A 196 0.91 1.80 21.37
N GLU A 197 2.01 2.39 20.88
CA GLU A 197 2.07 3.82 20.62
C GLU A 197 1.29 4.18 19.35
N GLU A 198 0.37 5.15 19.46
CA GLU A 198 -0.43 5.60 18.32
C GLU A 198 0.47 5.95 17.12
N ASN A 199 0.29 5.21 16.02
CA ASN A 199 0.93 5.40 14.71
C ASN A 199 2.37 4.93 14.54
N CYS A 200 2.85 4.06 15.42
CA CYS A 200 4.07 3.33 15.15
C CYS A 200 3.72 1.92 14.67
N SER A 201 4.41 1.43 13.64
CA SER A 201 4.43 0.00 13.36
C SER A 201 5.76 -0.61 13.73
N ILE A 202 5.70 -1.88 14.16
CA ILE A 202 6.87 -2.70 14.40
C ILE A 202 7.02 -3.59 13.18
N ILE A 203 8.08 -3.36 12.43
CA ILE A 203 8.39 -4.13 11.23
C ILE A 203 9.45 -5.15 11.62
N VAL A 204 9.13 -6.43 11.48
CA VAL A 204 10.07 -7.52 11.73
C VAL A 204 10.45 -8.13 10.41
N LYS A 205 11.73 -8.04 10.05
CA LYS A 205 12.31 -8.67 8.87
C LYS A 205 13.04 -9.93 9.28
N CYS A 206 12.70 -11.06 8.68
CA CYS A 206 13.45 -12.30 8.89
C CYS A 206 14.43 -12.46 7.73
N VAL A 207 15.72 -12.42 8.04
CA VAL A 207 16.82 -12.60 7.08
C VAL A 207 17.57 -13.88 7.46
N PRO A 208 17.22 -15.03 6.88
CA PRO A 208 17.79 -16.29 7.31
C PRO A 208 19.31 -16.37 7.16
N GLU A 209 20.00 -16.86 8.19
CA GLU A 209 21.41 -17.19 8.15
C GLU A 209 21.57 -18.64 7.64
N LEU A 210 21.73 -18.77 6.32
CA LEU A 210 21.81 -20.06 5.64
C LEU A 210 23.23 -20.33 5.11
N PRO A 211 23.65 -21.61 5.03
CA PRO A 211 24.88 -21.98 4.34
C PRO A 211 24.85 -21.58 2.85
N ASP A 212 26.01 -21.27 2.25
CA ASP A 212 26.13 -20.80 0.85
C ASP A 212 25.43 -21.65 -0.21
N HIS A 213 25.25 -22.94 0.08
CA HIS A 213 24.62 -23.89 -0.83
C HIS A 213 23.10 -23.99 -0.65
N ILE A 214 22.50 -23.28 0.31
CA ILE A 214 21.07 -23.29 0.61
C ILE A 214 20.51 -21.87 0.49
N TYR A 215 19.39 -21.71 -0.20
CA TYR A 215 18.66 -20.45 -0.24
C TYR A 215 17.14 -20.69 -0.30
N VAL A 216 16.37 -19.70 0.14
CA VAL A 216 14.90 -19.71 0.08
C VAL A 216 14.47 -18.81 -1.08
N ASP A 217 13.52 -19.27 -1.89
CA ASP A 217 12.94 -18.47 -2.97
C ASP A 217 11.70 -17.68 -2.54
N HIS A 218 11.17 -16.83 -3.43
CA HIS A 218 9.99 -15.99 -3.15
C HIS A 218 8.69 -16.78 -2.89
N HIS A 219 8.67 -18.09 -3.15
CA HIS A 219 7.53 -18.94 -2.87
C HIS A 219 7.73 -19.76 -1.59
N ASN A 220 8.75 -19.44 -0.80
CA ASN A 220 9.15 -20.20 0.38
C ASN A 220 9.56 -21.65 0.06
N ASN A 221 10.07 -21.92 -1.14
CA ASN A 221 10.74 -23.20 -1.40
C ASN A 221 12.21 -23.12 -1.00
N ILE A 222 12.72 -24.20 -0.42
CA ILE A 222 14.14 -24.33 -0.08
C ILE A 222 14.87 -24.92 -1.28
N ASN A 223 15.92 -24.25 -1.72
CA ASN A 223 16.76 -24.67 -2.82
C ASN A 223 18.15 -25.04 -2.29
N ILE A 224 18.65 -26.22 -2.67
CA ILE A 224 19.92 -26.77 -2.17
C ILE A 224 20.80 -27.12 -3.37
N ASN A 225 21.99 -26.53 -3.46
CA ASN A 225 22.95 -26.75 -4.52
C ASN A 225 24.01 -27.76 -4.07
N ILE A 226 24.14 -28.88 -4.76
CA ILE A 226 25.17 -29.88 -4.49
C ILE A 226 25.97 -30.22 -5.74
N SER A 227 27.24 -30.58 -5.54
CA SER A 227 28.10 -31.16 -6.57
C SER A 227 28.41 -32.61 -6.23
N VAL A 228 28.22 -33.50 -7.20
CA VAL A 228 28.35 -34.95 -7.01
C VAL A 228 29.27 -35.51 -8.08
N CYS A 229 30.32 -36.21 -7.65
CA CYS A 229 31.23 -36.87 -8.57
C CYS A 229 30.56 -38.11 -9.21
N LEU A 230 30.69 -38.26 -10.53
CA LEU A 230 30.13 -39.40 -11.26
C LEU A 230 30.79 -40.74 -10.88
N SER A 231 32.03 -40.67 -10.39
CA SER A 231 32.85 -41.84 -10.06
C SER A 231 32.22 -42.66 -8.92
N GLY A 232 31.78 -43.88 -9.24
CA GLY A 232 31.12 -44.77 -8.29
C GLY A 232 29.69 -44.36 -7.91
N LEU A 233 29.11 -43.33 -8.52
CA LEU A 233 27.75 -42.89 -8.23
C LEU A 233 26.72 -43.97 -8.59
N LEU A 234 26.92 -44.64 -9.73
CA LEU A 234 26.05 -45.72 -10.21
C LEU A 234 26.07 -46.98 -9.32
N LEU A 235 27.03 -47.08 -8.40
CA LEU A 235 27.13 -48.18 -7.44
C LEU A 235 26.37 -47.89 -6.13
N ARG A 236 25.86 -46.66 -5.95
CA ARG A 236 25.12 -46.24 -4.76
C ARG A 236 23.62 -46.31 -5.00
N ASP A 237 22.87 -46.63 -3.96
CA ASP A 237 21.39 -46.63 -4.02
C ASP A 237 20.82 -45.20 -3.94
N SER A 238 21.44 -44.33 -3.13
CA SER A 238 20.99 -42.95 -2.93
C SER A 238 22.13 -41.98 -2.61
N ILE A 239 21.85 -40.68 -2.80
CA ILE A 239 22.66 -39.55 -2.36
C ILE A 239 21.97 -38.92 -1.15
N SER A 240 22.67 -38.76 -0.04
CA SER A 240 22.16 -38.06 1.13
C SER A 240 22.57 -36.59 1.08
N VAL A 241 21.63 -35.70 1.38
CA VAL A 241 21.84 -34.25 1.42
C VAL A 241 21.28 -33.73 2.73
N ASP A 242 22.15 -33.14 3.55
CA ASP A 242 21.77 -32.57 4.84
C ASP A 242 21.25 -31.14 4.66
N ALA A 243 20.15 -30.82 5.34
CA ALA A 243 19.58 -29.49 5.38
C ALA A 243 18.98 -29.23 6.77
N GLY A 244 19.84 -28.80 7.70
CA GLY A 244 19.47 -28.69 9.11
C GLY A 244 19.17 -30.07 9.73
N ASP A 245 18.00 -30.22 10.34
CA ASP A 245 17.55 -31.49 10.96
C ASP A 245 17.01 -32.53 9.96
N LYS A 246 16.82 -32.13 8.69
CA LYS A 246 16.29 -33.02 7.65
C LYS A 246 17.42 -33.56 6.78
N VAL A 247 17.35 -34.85 6.47
CA VAL A 247 18.23 -35.52 5.52
C VAL A 247 17.41 -36.00 4.32
N PHE A 248 17.77 -35.53 3.13
CA PHE A 248 17.10 -35.88 1.89
C PHE A 248 17.88 -36.97 1.16
N HIS A 249 17.23 -38.12 0.94
CA HIS A 249 17.82 -39.25 0.21
C HIS A 249 17.31 -39.32 -1.22
N ILE A 250 18.17 -38.96 -2.19
CA ILE A 250 17.85 -38.92 -3.61
C ILE A 250 18.19 -40.27 -4.23
N PRO A 251 17.23 -41.06 -4.74
CA PRO A 251 17.54 -42.35 -5.34
C PRO A 251 18.32 -42.18 -6.64
N VAL A 252 19.48 -42.82 -6.77
CA VAL A 252 20.36 -42.69 -7.95
C VAL A 252 19.63 -43.11 -9.23
N LYS A 253 18.75 -44.12 -9.15
CA LYS A 253 17.91 -44.57 -10.27
C LYS A 253 16.98 -43.51 -10.87
N LYS A 254 16.70 -42.42 -10.14
CA LYS A 254 15.87 -41.30 -10.61
C LYS A 254 16.70 -40.16 -11.23
N LEU A 255 18.04 -40.27 -11.20
CA LEU A 255 18.93 -39.29 -11.78
C LEU A 255 19.17 -39.59 -13.25
N PHE A 256 19.29 -38.52 -14.04
CA PHE A 256 19.68 -38.57 -15.43
C PHE A 256 21.18 -38.34 -15.55
N ILE A 257 21.82 -38.96 -16.56
CA ILE A 257 23.21 -38.67 -16.92
C ILE A 257 23.25 -37.36 -17.71
N LYS A 258 23.12 -36.24 -16.99
CA LYS A 258 23.23 -34.89 -17.54
C LYS A 258 24.00 -33.98 -16.56
N PRO A 259 24.72 -32.96 -17.04
CA PRO A 259 25.61 -32.15 -16.20
C PRO A 259 24.90 -31.43 -15.04
N ILE A 260 23.69 -30.92 -15.27
CA ILE A 260 22.90 -30.20 -14.26
C ILE A 260 21.49 -30.76 -14.26
N GLN A 261 20.97 -31.04 -13.08
CA GLN A 261 19.61 -31.52 -12.89
C GLN A 261 19.04 -31.08 -11.55
N SER A 262 17.72 -31.20 -11.40
CA SER A 262 17.07 -30.94 -10.12
C SER A 262 16.20 -32.12 -9.72
N TYR A 263 16.12 -32.38 -8.42
CA TYR A 263 15.20 -33.32 -7.81
C TYR A 263 14.32 -32.58 -6.81
N VAL A 264 13.00 -32.74 -6.91
CA VAL A 264 12.03 -31.99 -6.10
C VAL A 264 11.37 -32.91 -5.09
N TYR A 265 11.43 -32.54 -3.81
CA TYR A 265 10.61 -33.08 -2.74
C TYR A 265 9.43 -32.15 -2.54
N ARG A 266 8.23 -32.66 -2.85
CA ARG A 266 6.99 -31.89 -2.69
C ARG A 266 6.60 -31.80 -1.22
N GLN A 267 6.14 -30.62 -0.79
CA GLN A 267 5.63 -30.38 0.58
C GLN A 267 6.61 -30.80 1.68
N ALA A 268 7.90 -30.57 1.46
CA ALA A 268 8.96 -30.96 2.40
C ALA A 268 9.75 -29.77 2.95
N GLY A 269 9.43 -28.56 2.47
CA GLY A 269 10.09 -27.30 2.77
C GLY A 269 9.55 -26.64 4.04
N ILE A 270 9.30 -25.34 3.94
CA ILE A 270 8.82 -24.48 5.03
C ILE A 270 7.42 -23.95 4.67
N PRO A 271 6.61 -23.50 5.65
CA PRO A 271 5.29 -22.96 5.35
C PRO A 271 5.35 -21.80 4.35
N ARG A 272 4.37 -21.74 3.45
CA ARG A 272 4.21 -20.61 2.54
C ARG A 272 3.66 -19.41 3.30
N ILE A 273 4.07 -18.22 2.86
CA ILE A 273 3.59 -16.95 3.43
C ILE A 273 2.09 -16.84 3.18
N ASN A 274 1.34 -16.68 4.26
CA ASN A 274 -0.10 -16.43 4.22
C ASN A 274 -0.39 -15.05 4.84
N SER A 275 -0.91 -14.13 4.02
CA SER A 275 -1.21 -12.75 4.44
C SER A 275 -2.50 -12.64 5.27
N GLY A 276 -3.38 -13.64 5.24
CA GLY A 276 -4.62 -13.66 6.01
C GLY A 276 -4.47 -14.28 7.40
N ASP A 277 -3.54 -15.24 7.54
CA ASP A 277 -3.18 -15.87 8.81
C ASP A 277 -1.68 -16.15 8.83
N ILE A 278 -0.93 -15.29 9.54
CA ILE A 278 0.53 -15.38 9.61
C ILE A 278 1.02 -16.65 10.32
N TYR A 279 0.18 -17.35 11.08
CA TYR A 279 0.53 -18.56 11.82
C TYR A 279 0.16 -19.86 11.07
N ASN A 280 -0.36 -19.75 9.83
CA ASN A 280 -0.77 -20.92 9.06
C ASN A 280 0.46 -21.74 8.59
N CYS A 281 0.44 -23.04 8.91
CA CYS A 281 1.45 -24.02 8.49
C CYS A 281 0.87 -25.15 7.61
N GLU A 282 -0.33 -24.98 7.03
CA GLU A 282 -0.98 -26.05 6.26
C GLU A 282 -0.39 -26.20 4.84
N ASP A 283 -0.01 -25.09 4.21
CA ASP A 283 0.63 -25.09 2.89
C ASP A 283 2.15 -25.07 3.02
N ILE A 284 2.77 -26.22 2.83
CA ILE A 284 4.22 -26.40 2.92
C ILE A 284 4.86 -26.28 1.53
N GLY A 285 5.91 -25.47 1.44
CA GLY A 285 6.76 -25.31 0.26
C GLY A 285 7.52 -26.58 -0.13
N ASP A 286 8.15 -26.53 -1.29
CA ASP A 286 8.94 -27.65 -1.79
C ASP A 286 10.42 -27.53 -1.36
N VAL A 287 11.13 -28.65 -1.40
CA VAL A 287 12.60 -28.66 -1.37
C VAL A 287 13.11 -29.07 -2.73
N VAL A 288 13.89 -28.19 -3.36
CA VAL A 288 14.48 -28.39 -4.68
C VAL A 288 15.97 -28.60 -4.51
N ILE A 289 16.45 -29.79 -4.85
CA ILE A 289 17.89 -30.09 -4.81
C ILE A 289 18.43 -29.98 -6.23
N HIS A 290 19.29 -29.00 -6.47
CA HIS A 290 20.04 -28.81 -7.69
C HIS A 290 21.35 -29.59 -7.62
N ILE A 291 21.53 -30.50 -8.57
CA ILE A 291 22.63 -31.46 -8.60
C ILE A 291 23.47 -31.17 -9.83
N ALA A 292 24.72 -30.78 -9.61
CA ALA A 292 25.75 -30.72 -10.65
C ALA A 292 26.57 -32.02 -10.63
N LEU A 293 26.52 -32.77 -11.72
CA LEU A 293 27.35 -33.96 -11.91
C LEU A 293 28.71 -33.55 -12.49
N THR A 294 29.78 -33.87 -11.77
CA THR A 294 31.18 -33.57 -12.13
C THR A 294 32.01 -34.81 -12.36
#